data_AF-A0A1S3IF02-F1
#
_entry.id   AF-A0A1S3IF02-F1
#
_cell.length_a   1.000
_cell.length_b   1.000
_cell.length_c   1.000
_cell.angle_alpha   90.00
_cell.angle_beta   90.00
_cell.angle_gamma   90.00
#
_symmetry.space_group_name_H-M   'P 1'
#
loop_
_entity.id
_entity.type
_entity.pdbx_description
1 polymer ?
#
loop_
_entity_poly.entity_id
_entity_poly.type
_entity_poly.pdbx_seq_one_letter_code
_entity_poly.pdbx_strand_id
1 'polypeptide(L)'
;MERDADYLGRYRSISNKLKKRFLKKPNVAEGSEQFASLGKTFRQQECQQYAGFCSLAQARCEHTLANPAGEAQALTEAGRAFMEAEMADRELDCPCFEENLTAAINCYGHAVRFLVGRQKTLYYVRESSVS
;
A
#
# COMPACT_ATOMS: atom_id res chain seq x y z
N MET A 1 19.59 26.42 -4.32
CA MET A 1 18.63 25.53 -3.62
C MET A 1 18.75 24.16 -4.23
N GLU A 2 18.95 23.21 -3.33
CA GLU A 2 19.37 21.83 -3.55
C GLU A 2 18.35 21.08 -4.40
N ARG A 3 18.78 20.02 -5.10
CA ARG A 3 17.92 19.17 -5.93
C ARG A 3 16.79 18.61 -5.06
N ASP A 4 15.64 19.28 -5.05
CA ASP A 4 14.39 18.71 -4.59
C ASP A 4 14.24 17.37 -5.30
N ALA A 5 14.49 16.29 -4.58
CA ALA A 5 14.42 14.96 -5.12
C ALA A 5 12.97 14.78 -5.59
N ASP A 6 12.77 14.68 -6.90
CA ASP A 6 11.45 14.55 -7.52
C ASP A 6 10.79 13.21 -7.11
N TYR A 7 10.28 13.16 -5.88
CA TYR A 7 9.71 11.96 -5.26
C TYR A 7 8.43 11.55 -5.97
N LEU A 8 7.64 12.53 -6.43
CA LEU A 8 6.46 12.29 -7.25
C LEU A 8 6.84 11.74 -8.63
N GLY A 9 7.92 12.23 -9.24
CA GLY A 9 8.48 11.67 -10.46
C GLY A 9 9.01 10.25 -10.26
N ARG A 10 9.64 9.96 -9.12
CA ARG A 10 10.02 8.57 -8.75
C ARG A 10 8.80 7.68 -8.63
N TYR A 11 7.75 8.10 -7.91
CA TYR A 11 6.50 7.35 -7.77
C TYR A 11 5.87 7.06 -9.15
N ARG A 12 5.78 8.08 -10.01
CA ARG A 12 5.26 7.96 -11.38
C ARG A 12 6.13 7.03 -12.22
N SER A 13 7.45 7.12 -12.09
CA SER A 13 8.40 6.26 -12.80
C SER A 13 8.20 4.79 -12.43
N ILE A 14 8.13 4.47 -11.14
CA ILE A 14 7.85 3.11 -10.65
C ILE A 14 6.49 2.63 -11.19
N SER A 15 5.45 3.45 -11.05
CA SER A 15 4.11 3.13 -11.56
C SER A 15 4.09 2.87 -13.07
N ASN A 16 4.87 3.63 -13.85
CA ASN A 16 4.97 3.46 -15.29
C ASN A 16 5.75 2.20 -15.69
N LYS A 17 6.74 1.77 -14.89
CA LYS A 17 7.43 0.48 -15.11
C LYS A 17 6.49 -0.71 -14.95
N LEU A 18 5.48 -0.58 -14.09
CA LEU A 18 4.49 -1.64 -13.80
C LEU A 18 3.32 -1.70 -14.78
N LYS A 19 3.14 -0.68 -15.64
CA LYS A 19 2.11 -0.70 -16.68
C LYS A 19 2.41 -1.81 -17.70
N LYS A 20 1.39 -2.58 -18.07
CA LYS A 20 1.50 -3.65 -19.08
C LYS A 20 1.98 -3.06 -20.41
N ARG A 21 3.14 -3.51 -20.89
CA ARG A 21 3.69 -3.18 -22.21
C ARG A 21 3.50 -4.37 -23.14
N PHE A 22 3.33 -4.11 -24.44
CA PHE A 22 2.86 -5.09 -25.43
C PHE A 22 3.67 -6.39 -25.54
N LEU A 23 4.91 -6.47 -25.04
CA LEU A 23 5.72 -7.70 -25.07
C LEU A 23 6.59 -7.97 -23.81
N LYS A 24 6.49 -7.17 -22.75
CA LYS A 24 7.37 -7.31 -21.56
C LYS A 24 6.57 -7.40 -20.28
N LYS A 25 6.67 -8.54 -19.58
CA LYS A 25 6.11 -8.70 -18.24
C LYS A 25 6.89 -7.77 -17.29
N PRO A 26 6.21 -6.87 -16.56
CA PRO A 26 6.88 -5.98 -15.61
C PRO A 26 7.43 -6.78 -14.43
N ASN A 27 8.55 -6.32 -13.87
CA ASN A 27 9.11 -6.88 -12.65
C ASN A 27 8.37 -6.30 -11.43
N VAL A 28 7.33 -7.01 -11.00
CA VAL A 28 6.44 -6.54 -9.93
C VAL A 28 7.12 -6.57 -8.55
N ALA A 29 8.02 -7.54 -8.31
CA ALA A 29 8.77 -7.64 -7.06
C ALA A 29 9.69 -6.43 -6.86
N GLU A 30 10.47 -6.08 -7.89
CA GLU A 30 11.34 -4.90 -7.86
C GLU A 30 10.53 -3.59 -7.73
N GLY A 31 9.32 -3.54 -8.30
CA GLY A 31 8.40 -2.43 -8.11
C GLY A 31 7.91 -2.30 -6.67
N SER A 32 7.56 -3.43 -6.03
CA SER A 32 7.18 -3.50 -4.61
C SER A 32 8.28 -2.92 -3.72
N GLU A 33 9.53 -3.38 -3.91
CA GLU A 33 10.69 -2.90 -3.14
C GLU A 33 10.98 -1.41 -3.37
N GLN A 34 10.85 -0.93 -4.61
CA GLN A 34 11.01 0.49 -4.94
C GLN A 34 9.95 1.36 -4.23
N PHE A 35 8.69 0.92 -4.16
CA PHE A 35 7.68 1.61 -3.37
C PHE A 35 7.98 1.56 -1.87
N ALA A 36 8.47 0.44 -1.34
CA ALA A 36 8.88 0.33 0.06
C ALA A 36 9.97 1.34 0.42
N SER A 37 11.00 1.44 -0.42
CA SER A 37 12.09 2.39 -0.26
C SER A 37 11.59 3.84 -0.31
N LEU A 38 10.76 4.18 -1.29
CA LEU A 38 10.20 5.51 -1.44
C LEU A 38 9.29 5.89 -0.26
N GLY A 39 8.46 4.94 0.22
CA GLY A 39 7.61 5.14 1.39
C GLY A 39 8.40 5.40 2.67
N LYS A 40 9.56 4.77 2.86
CA LYS A 40 10.47 5.10 3.98
C LYS A 40 10.99 6.53 3.88
N THR A 41 11.34 6.98 2.67
CA THR A 41 11.76 8.37 2.46
C THR A 41 10.64 9.36 2.79
N PHE A 42 9.40 9.09 2.37
CA PHE A 42 8.26 9.96 2.72
C PHE A 42 8.03 10.03 4.23
N ARG A 43 8.16 8.91 4.95
CA ARG A 43 8.05 8.90 6.43
C ARG A 43 9.13 9.77 7.09
N GLN A 44 10.36 9.73 6.59
CA GLN A 44 11.45 10.57 7.10
C GLN A 44 11.23 12.07 6.84
N GLN A 45 10.38 12.40 5.86
CA GLN A 45 10.00 13.77 5.51
C GLN A 45 8.62 14.14 6.11
N GLU A 46 8.11 13.36 7.07
CA GLU A 46 6.82 13.57 7.74
C GLU A 46 5.61 13.62 6.77
N CYS A 47 5.76 13.06 5.59
CA CYS A 47 4.78 13.04 4.51
C CYS A 47 3.95 11.75 4.56
N GLN A 48 3.17 11.56 5.64
CA GLN A 48 2.53 10.28 5.95
C GLN A 48 1.52 9.82 4.89
N GLN A 49 0.70 10.72 4.32
CA GLN A 49 -0.23 10.34 3.24
C GLN A 49 0.50 9.74 2.02
N TYR A 50 1.68 10.25 1.69
CA TYR A 50 2.47 9.76 0.55
C TYR A 50 3.15 8.42 0.85
N ALA A 51 3.54 8.19 2.10
CA ALA A 51 3.95 6.86 2.56
C ALA A 51 2.78 5.86 2.46
N GLY A 52 1.56 6.27 2.82
CA GLY A 52 0.34 5.47 2.64
C GLY A 52 0.08 5.06 1.19
N PHE A 53 0.22 6.01 0.25
CA PHE A 53 0.09 5.70 -1.18
C PHE A 53 1.17 4.73 -1.71
N CYS A 54 2.39 4.79 -1.15
CA CYS A 54 3.44 3.83 -1.48
C CYS A 54 3.09 2.43 -0.97
N SER A 55 2.63 2.31 0.28
CA SER A 55 2.20 1.02 0.86
C SER A 55 0.97 0.44 0.13
N LEU A 56 0.02 1.26 -0.31
CA LEU A 56 -1.09 0.82 -1.16
C LEU A 56 -0.61 0.26 -2.51
N ALA A 57 0.33 0.95 -3.17
CA ALA A 57 0.92 0.46 -4.40
C ALA A 57 1.69 -0.85 -4.18
N GLN A 58 2.34 -0.98 -3.02
CA GLN A 58 3.01 -2.20 -2.59
C GLN A 58 2.02 -3.36 -2.42
N ALA A 59 0.90 -3.15 -1.74
CA ALA A 59 -0.16 -4.16 -1.58
C ALA A 59 -0.66 -4.69 -2.93
N ARG A 60 -0.82 -3.81 -3.93
CA ARG A 60 -1.20 -4.21 -5.30
C ARG A 60 -0.12 -5.04 -6.00
N CYS A 61 1.15 -4.75 -5.72
CA CYS A 61 2.26 -5.56 -6.22
C CYS A 61 2.26 -6.95 -5.58
N GLU A 62 2.12 -7.02 -4.25
CA GLU A 62 2.05 -8.30 -3.50
C GLU A 62 0.86 -9.15 -3.92
N HIS A 63 -0.30 -8.53 -4.17
CA HIS A 63 -1.47 -9.20 -4.74
C HIS A 63 -1.14 -9.87 -6.07
N THR A 64 -0.48 -9.15 -6.97
CA THR A 64 -0.08 -9.65 -8.29
C THR A 64 0.98 -10.75 -8.18
N LEU A 65 1.81 -10.71 -7.14
CA LEU A 65 2.80 -11.75 -6.82
C LEU A 65 2.19 -12.96 -6.10
N ALA A 66 0.89 -12.93 -5.80
CA ALA A 66 0.20 -13.93 -4.98
C ALA A 66 0.88 -14.14 -3.61
N ASN A 67 1.39 -13.05 -3.01
CA ASN A 67 1.96 -13.04 -1.66
C ASN A 67 0.95 -12.48 -0.65
N PRO A 68 0.09 -13.33 -0.06
CA PRO A 68 -1.00 -12.86 0.78
C PRO A 68 -0.53 -12.23 2.09
N ALA A 69 0.57 -12.71 2.67
CA ALA A 69 1.11 -12.14 3.89
C ALA A 69 1.63 -10.72 3.64
N GLY A 70 2.37 -10.54 2.54
CA GLY A 70 2.84 -9.22 2.09
C GLY A 70 1.70 -8.27 1.78
N GLU A 71 0.66 -8.73 1.07
CA GLU A 71 -0.51 -7.92 0.74
C GLU A 71 -1.22 -7.40 1.99
N ALA A 72 -1.51 -8.30 2.95
CA ALA A 72 -2.16 -7.91 4.20
C ALA A 72 -1.29 -6.93 5.01
N GLN A 73 0.01 -7.20 5.13
CA GLN A 73 0.94 -6.32 5.83
C GLN A 73 0.97 -4.93 5.19
N ALA A 74 1.12 -4.84 3.87
CA ALA A 74 1.15 -3.58 3.15
C ALA A 74 -0.16 -2.79 3.26
N LEU A 75 -1.32 -3.46 3.24
CA LEU A 75 -2.62 -2.82 3.47
C LEU A 75 -2.73 -2.24 4.89
N THR A 76 -2.30 -3.00 5.90
CA THR A 76 -2.32 -2.49 7.29
C THR A 76 -1.36 -1.32 7.48
N GLU A 77 -0.19 -1.36 6.84
CA GLU A 77 0.79 -0.28 6.90
C GLU A 77 0.26 0.99 6.20
N ALA A 78 -0.43 0.84 5.07
CA ALA A 78 -1.08 1.97 4.41
C ALA A 78 -2.17 2.60 5.29
N GLY A 79 -3.01 1.76 5.92
CA GLY A 79 -4.04 2.22 6.84
C GLY A 79 -3.47 2.99 8.03
N ARG A 80 -2.32 2.55 8.59
CA ARG A 80 -1.63 3.28 9.67
C ARG A 80 -1.13 4.64 9.21
N ALA A 81 -0.44 4.69 8.08
CA ALA A 81 0.09 5.93 7.54
C ALA A 81 -1.01 6.98 7.26
N PHE A 82 -2.16 6.55 6.75
CA PHE A 82 -3.30 7.45 6.57
C PHE A 82 -3.94 7.91 7.88
N MET A 83 -4.00 7.07 8.92
CA MET A 83 -4.44 7.51 10.24
C MET A 83 -3.48 8.52 10.86
N GLU A 84 -2.17 8.30 10.72
CA GLU A 84 -1.15 9.25 11.20
C GLU A 84 -1.28 10.60 10.47
N ALA A 85 -1.53 10.58 9.15
CA ALA A 85 -1.80 11.79 8.37
C ALA A 85 -3.07 12.53 8.86
N GLU A 86 -4.17 11.81 9.07
CA GLU A 86 -5.42 12.37 9.60
C GLU A 86 -5.23 12.96 11.00
N MET A 87 -4.47 12.29 11.87
CA MET A 87 -4.17 12.80 13.21
C MET A 87 -3.37 14.09 13.14
N ALA A 88 -2.36 14.17 12.25
CA ALA A 88 -1.60 15.40 12.04
C ALA A 88 -2.48 16.54 11.50
N ASP A 89 -3.39 16.25 10.56
CA ASP A 89 -4.34 17.25 10.06
C ASP A 89 -5.24 17.80 11.19
N ARG A 90 -5.71 16.93 12.08
CA ARG A 90 -6.53 17.30 13.24
C ARG A 90 -5.75 18.09 14.28
N GLU A 91 -4.50 17.74 14.56
CA GLU A 91 -3.63 18.48 15.48
C GLU A 91 -3.37 19.90 15.00
N LEU A 92 -3.39 20.12 13.68
CA LEU A 92 -3.23 21.42 13.05
C LEU A 92 -4.55 22.22 12.91
N ASP A 93 -5.67 21.69 13.40
CA ASP A 93 -7.02 22.21 13.14
C ASP A 93 -7.26 22.49 11.65
N CYS A 94 -6.68 21.66 10.78
CA CYS A 94 -6.77 21.82 9.34
C CYS A 94 -8.18 21.43 8.88
N PRO A 95 -8.93 22.33 8.22
CA PRO A 95 -10.21 21.97 7.62
C PRO A 95 -9.98 21.07 6.41
N CYS A 96 -9.93 19.76 6.66
CA CYS A 96 -9.81 18.73 5.64
C CYS A 96 -11.13 17.98 5.46
N PHE A 97 -11.35 17.38 4.28
CA PHE A 97 -12.54 16.59 3.98
C PHE A 97 -12.43 15.14 4.48
N GLU A 98 -11.63 14.89 5.53
CA GLU A 98 -11.40 13.55 6.10
C GLU A 98 -10.95 12.50 5.04
N GLU A 99 -10.21 12.95 4.01
CA GLU A 99 -9.76 12.09 2.92
C GLU A 99 -8.80 11.00 3.43
N ASN A 100 -7.92 11.38 4.36
CA ASN A 100 -6.99 10.48 5.01
C ASN A 100 -7.74 9.44 5.87
N LEU A 101 -8.71 9.86 6.68
CA LEU A 101 -9.58 8.93 7.40
C LEU A 101 -10.31 7.95 6.48
N THR A 102 -10.89 8.45 5.39
CA THR A 102 -11.61 7.62 4.41
C THR A 102 -10.67 6.59 3.76
N ALA A 103 -9.46 7.01 3.40
CA ALA A 103 -8.43 6.13 2.86
C ALA A 103 -8.01 5.05 3.87
N ALA A 104 -7.82 5.42 5.14
CA ALA A 104 -7.50 4.48 6.22
C ALA A 104 -8.60 3.42 6.41
N ILE A 105 -9.86 3.84 6.51
CA ILE A 105 -11.02 2.94 6.64
C ILE A 105 -11.06 1.94 5.49
N ASN A 106 -10.86 2.41 4.26
CA ASN A 106 -10.83 1.55 3.09
C ASN A 106 -9.69 0.53 3.13
N CYS A 107 -8.49 0.95 3.54
CA CYS A 107 -7.33 0.07 3.69
C CYS A 107 -7.58 -1.04 4.72
N TYR A 108 -8.02 -0.66 5.93
CA TYR A 108 -8.30 -1.63 6.99
C TYR A 108 -9.48 -2.54 6.65
N GLY A 109 -10.56 -1.98 6.10
CA GLY A 109 -11.71 -2.76 5.65
C GLY A 109 -11.31 -3.78 4.57
N HIS A 110 -10.40 -3.41 3.66
CA HIS A 110 -9.87 -4.34 2.68
C HIS A 110 -9.01 -5.44 3.33
N ALA A 111 -8.10 -5.08 4.24
CA ALA A 111 -7.28 -6.05 4.96
C ALA A 111 -8.12 -7.07 5.73
N VAL A 112 -9.16 -6.62 6.44
CA VAL A 112 -10.08 -7.51 7.18
C VAL A 112 -10.79 -8.47 6.23
N ARG A 113 -11.39 -7.96 5.14
CA ARG A 113 -12.07 -8.82 4.14
C ARG A 113 -11.11 -9.86 3.55
N PHE A 114 -9.89 -9.45 3.24
CA PHE A 114 -8.88 -10.33 2.68
C PHE A 114 -8.46 -11.44 3.65
N LEU A 115 -8.15 -11.09 4.90
CA LEU A 115 -7.73 -12.05 5.93
C LEU A 115 -8.85 -13.02 6.30
N VAL A 116 -10.07 -12.53 6.50
CA VAL A 116 -11.24 -13.36 6.81
C VAL A 116 -11.60 -14.26 5.63
N GLY A 117 -11.57 -13.73 4.41
CA GLY A 117 -11.80 -14.52 3.19
C GLY A 117 -10.80 -15.66 3.06
N ARG A 118 -9.52 -15.38 3.30
CA ARG A 118 -8.47 -16.42 3.31
C ARG A 118 -8.68 -17.47 4.38
N GLN A 119 -9.07 -17.08 5.59
CA GLN A 119 -9.35 -18.03 6.65
C GLN A 119 -10.40 -19.03 6.17
N LYS A 120 -11.54 -18.56 5.65
CA LYS A 120 -12.59 -19.45 5.11
C LYS A 120 -12.06 -20.42 4.05
N THR A 121 -11.26 -19.94 3.09
CA THR A 121 -10.67 -20.81 2.06
C THR A 121 -9.76 -21.89 2.66
N LEU A 122 -8.93 -21.55 3.65
CA LEU A 122 -8.05 -22.52 4.30
C LEU A 122 -8.82 -23.59 5.08
N TYR A 123 -9.93 -23.22 5.74
CA TYR A 123 -10.81 -24.18 6.42
C TYR A 123 -11.42 -25.17 5.42
N TYR A 124 -11.96 -24.69 4.30
CA TYR A 124 -12.54 -25.56 3.25
C TYR A 124 -11.51 -26.53 2.63
N VAL A 125 -10.30 -26.05 2.34
CA VAL A 125 -9.24 -26.91 1.81
C VAL A 125 -8.86 -27.98 2.82
N ARG A 126 -8.81 -27.65 4.12
CA ARG A 126 -8.48 -28.62 5.17
C ARG A 126 -9.53 -29.73 5.31
N GLU A 127 -10.83 -29.41 5.21
CA GLU A 127 -11.91 -30.42 5.26
C GLU A 127 -11.88 -31.36 4.05
N SER A 128 -11.55 -30.83 2.87
CA SER A 128 -11.50 -31.61 1.63
C SER A 128 -10.33 -32.61 1.59
N SER A 129 -9.25 -32.36 2.32
CA SER A 129 -8.07 -33.23 2.38
C SER A 129 -8.18 -34.38 3.40
N VAL A 130 -9.23 -34.38 4.22
CA VAL A 130 -9.47 -35.36 5.29
C VAL A 130 -10.60 -36.36 4.90
N SER A 131 -11.19 -36.19 3.71
CA SER A 131 -12.15 -37.12 3.09
C SER A 131 -11.48 -37.96 2.01
#